data_AF-A0A9X9X217-F1
#
_entry.id   AF-A0A9X9X217-F1
#
_cell.length_a   1.000
_cell.length_b   1.000
_cell.length_c   1.000
_cell.angle_alpha   90.00
_cell.angle_beta   90.00
_cell.angle_gamma   90.00
#
_symmetry.space_group_name_H-M   'P 1'
#
loop_
_entity.id
_entity.type
_entity.pdbx_description
1 polymer ?
#
loop_
_entity_poly.entity_id
_entity_poly.type
_entity_poly.pdbx_seq_one_letter_code
_entity_poly.pdbx_strand_id
1 'polypeptide(L)'
;MLMRRLATAAAVAFLALGGFAAQAQTGDPSFNLVNRSNRTIYEAFASPSSDSNWGQDRLGQNVVPAGRSFVVRLPQGECIYDVRVVYDRQGGPAEERRNLNLCNLTELAFDGRQAQQGGQQQQQPQQRPQQAGPTGNPSFNLVNQGRQTVMQVFASLSTDQNWGPDRLGADTVAPGATFPVRLPEGPCMYDIRFVYDAGQPQERRNVNLCELTNVIVPLQ
;
A
#
# COMPACT_ATOMS: atom_id res chain seq x y z
N MET A 1 9.30 24.95 78.04
CA MET A 1 8.36 25.89 77.38
C MET A 1 8.80 26.07 75.94
N LEU A 2 7.85 25.93 75.00
CA LEU A 2 7.80 26.48 73.61
C LEU A 2 9.00 26.20 72.68
N MET A 3 8.88 25.83 71.40
CA MET A 3 7.81 25.99 70.41
C MET A 3 8.16 25.11 69.18
N ARG A 4 7.15 24.45 68.61
CA ARG A 4 7.15 23.88 67.25
C ARG A 4 7.49 24.96 66.20
N ARG A 5 8.30 24.62 65.18
CA ARG A 5 8.15 25.15 63.82
C ARG A 5 8.49 24.09 62.77
N LEU A 6 7.48 23.76 61.97
CA LEU A 6 7.58 23.05 60.69
C LEU A 6 8.21 23.98 59.65
N ALA A 7 9.10 23.45 58.80
CA ALA A 7 9.41 24.05 57.51
C ALA A 7 9.82 22.95 56.52
N THR A 8 8.98 22.81 55.49
CA THR A 8 9.09 21.99 54.29
C THR A 8 10.28 22.44 53.42
N ALA A 9 11.00 21.49 52.82
CA ALA A 9 11.90 21.75 51.70
C ALA A 9 11.62 20.75 50.57
N ALA A 10 11.32 21.32 49.39
CA ALA A 10 10.75 20.66 48.22
C ALA A 10 11.74 19.76 47.49
N ALA A 11 11.29 18.57 47.09
CA ALA A 11 11.99 17.72 46.13
C ALA A 11 11.69 18.20 44.71
N VAL A 12 12.65 18.83 44.04
CA VAL A 12 12.58 19.16 42.61
C VAL A 12 13.02 17.94 41.82
N ALA A 13 12.05 17.18 41.31
CA ALA A 13 12.31 16.11 40.34
C ALA A 13 12.40 16.71 38.93
N PHE A 14 13.63 16.87 38.42
CA PHE A 14 13.86 17.19 37.01
C PHE A 14 13.54 15.96 36.14
N LEU A 15 12.33 15.91 35.59
CA LEU A 15 11.97 15.02 34.48
C LEU A 15 12.58 15.59 33.19
N ALA A 16 13.78 15.12 32.83
CA ALA A 16 14.36 15.35 31.52
C ALA A 16 13.60 14.52 30.47
N LEU A 17 12.54 15.10 29.89
CA LEU A 17 11.92 14.62 28.65
C LEU A 17 12.87 14.94 27.49
N GLY A 18 13.86 14.07 27.28
CA GLY A 18 14.66 14.07 26.06
C GLY A 18 13.79 13.64 24.88
N GLY A 19 13.19 14.61 24.19
CA GLY A 19 12.61 14.39 22.87
C GLY A 19 13.75 14.13 21.89
N PHE A 20 13.85 12.90 21.38
CA PHE A 20 14.73 12.61 20.26
C PHE A 20 14.18 13.35 19.04
N ALA A 21 14.81 14.46 18.66
CA ALA A 21 14.60 15.04 17.35
C ALA A 21 15.09 14.01 16.32
N ALA A 22 14.17 13.44 15.54
CA ALA A 22 14.53 12.61 14.41
C ALA A 22 15.33 13.48 13.43
N GLN A 23 16.65 13.27 13.36
CA GLN A 23 17.47 13.97 12.39
C GLN A 23 17.09 13.47 10.99
N ALA A 24 16.68 14.39 10.11
CA ALA A 24 16.48 14.06 8.71
C ALA A 24 17.81 13.54 8.13
N GLN A 25 17.81 12.31 7.63
CA GLN A 25 18.98 11.75 6.96
C GLN A 25 19.28 12.59 5.71
N THR A 26 20.53 13.03 5.56
CA THR A 26 20.99 13.77 4.38
C THR A 26 22.04 12.98 3.60
N GLY A 27 22.08 13.14 2.28
CA GLY A 27 22.99 12.43 1.39
C GLY A 27 22.72 12.71 -0.07
N ASP A 28 23.18 11.82 -0.96
CA ASP A 28 22.86 11.83 -2.39
C ASP A 28 21.62 10.98 -2.66
N PRO A 29 20.46 11.58 -2.97
CA PRO A 29 19.26 10.81 -3.29
C PRO A 29 19.20 10.41 -4.77
N SER A 30 20.27 10.58 -5.56
CA SER A 30 20.28 10.17 -6.98
C SER A 30 20.20 8.65 -7.13
N PHE A 31 19.44 8.18 -8.13
CA PHE A 31 19.18 6.75 -8.35
C PHE A 31 19.06 6.41 -9.84
N ASN A 32 19.22 5.13 -10.17
CA ASN A 32 18.94 4.59 -11.50
C ASN A 32 17.45 4.18 -11.59
N LEU A 33 16.69 4.89 -12.41
CA LEU A 33 15.31 4.55 -12.73
C LEU A 33 15.29 3.41 -13.74
N VAL A 34 14.68 2.26 -13.40
CA VAL A 34 14.62 1.09 -14.28
C VAL A 34 13.18 0.83 -14.70
N ASN A 35 12.93 0.80 -16.00
CA ASN A 35 11.63 0.46 -16.55
C ASN A 35 11.53 -1.05 -16.81
N ARG A 36 10.93 -1.79 -15.87
CA ARG A 36 10.61 -3.22 -15.99
C ARG A 36 9.18 -3.47 -16.48
N SER A 37 8.44 -2.41 -16.83
CA SER A 37 7.11 -2.52 -17.42
C SER A 37 7.18 -2.86 -18.92
N ASN A 38 6.01 -3.11 -19.53
CA ASN A 38 5.87 -3.27 -20.99
C ASN A 38 5.53 -1.96 -21.73
N ARG A 39 5.64 -0.79 -21.07
CA ARG A 39 5.32 0.53 -21.61
C ARG A 39 6.51 1.47 -21.50
N THR A 40 6.57 2.51 -22.33
CA THR A 40 7.58 3.57 -22.21
C THR A 40 7.22 4.53 -21.09
N ILE A 41 8.18 4.89 -20.24
CA ILE A 41 8.04 6.01 -19.29
C ILE A 41 8.41 7.30 -20.03
N TYR A 42 7.48 8.25 -20.03
CA TYR A 42 7.64 9.55 -20.70
C TYR A 42 8.04 10.66 -19.74
N GLU A 43 7.61 10.58 -18.47
CA GLU A 43 7.91 11.58 -17.45
C GLU A 43 8.28 10.88 -16.14
N ALA A 44 9.25 11.43 -15.41
CA ALA A 44 9.62 10.97 -14.08
C ALA A 44 9.80 12.16 -13.15
N PHE A 45 9.07 12.16 -12.03
CA PHE A 45 9.12 13.19 -11.02
C PHE A 45 9.71 12.62 -9.73
N ALA A 46 10.44 13.47 -9.01
CA ALA A 46 10.99 13.15 -7.70
C ALA A 46 11.03 14.42 -6.84
N SER A 47 10.35 14.37 -5.71
CA SER A 47 10.26 15.44 -4.72
C SER A 47 10.49 14.88 -3.31
N PRO A 48 11.01 15.68 -2.36
CA PRO A 48 11.01 15.29 -0.96
C PRO A 48 9.61 14.87 -0.53
N SER A 49 9.48 13.83 0.30
CA SER A 49 8.16 13.36 0.75
C SER A 49 7.42 14.37 1.64
N SER A 50 8.13 15.40 2.11
CA SER A 50 7.56 16.56 2.81
C SER A 50 6.88 17.57 1.86
N ASP A 51 7.15 17.50 0.56
CA ASP A 51 6.59 18.38 -0.47
C ASP A 51 5.39 17.73 -1.17
N SER A 52 4.28 18.45 -1.24
CA SER A 52 3.08 18.02 -1.97
C SER A 52 3.18 18.27 -3.48
N ASN A 53 4.15 19.06 -3.93
CA ASN A 53 4.38 19.35 -5.35
C ASN A 53 5.46 18.44 -5.94
N TRP A 54 5.12 17.77 -7.04
CA TRP A 54 6.06 16.89 -7.76
C TRP A 54 7.24 17.61 -8.42
N GLY A 55 7.11 18.91 -8.65
CA GLY A 55 8.11 19.73 -9.33
C GLY A 55 8.23 19.41 -10.83
N GLN A 56 9.41 19.67 -11.38
CA GLN A 56 9.70 19.48 -12.81
C GLN A 56 10.01 18.02 -13.16
N ASP A 57 9.71 17.64 -14.41
CA ASP A 57 10.15 16.36 -14.96
C ASP A 57 11.68 16.25 -14.96
N ARG A 58 12.17 15.09 -14.54
CA ARG A 58 13.59 14.77 -14.43
C ARG A 58 14.15 14.14 -15.71
N LEU A 59 13.31 13.73 -16.66
CA LEU A 59 13.75 13.16 -17.94
C LEU A 59 14.02 14.24 -19.00
N GLY A 60 13.28 15.35 -18.96
CA GLY A 60 13.40 16.46 -19.89
C GLY A 60 12.90 16.06 -21.28
N GLN A 61 13.81 16.00 -22.26
CA GLN A 61 13.46 15.53 -23.63
C GLN A 61 13.63 14.02 -23.79
N ASN A 62 14.15 13.33 -22.77
CA ASN A 62 14.40 11.90 -22.82
C ASN A 62 13.14 11.09 -22.46
N VAL A 63 13.15 9.81 -22.79
CA VAL A 63 12.15 8.82 -22.37
C VAL A 63 12.87 7.55 -21.96
N VAL A 64 12.22 6.69 -21.17
CA VAL A 64 12.78 5.38 -20.76
C VAL A 64 11.94 4.26 -21.37
N PRO A 65 12.35 3.67 -22.51
CA PRO A 65 11.66 2.53 -23.10
C PRO A 65 11.62 1.31 -22.16
N ALA A 66 10.72 0.37 -22.45
CA ALA A 66 10.63 -0.90 -21.73
C ALA A 66 11.99 -1.63 -21.71
N GLY A 67 12.38 -2.14 -20.54
CA GLY A 67 13.65 -2.84 -20.32
C GLY A 67 14.89 -1.93 -20.27
N ARG A 68 14.71 -0.60 -20.31
CA ARG A 68 15.83 0.38 -20.24
C ARG A 68 15.85 1.10 -18.90
N SER A 69 16.93 1.82 -18.64
CA SER A 69 17.12 2.62 -17.44
C SER A 69 17.64 4.02 -17.73
N PHE A 70 17.47 4.92 -16.75
CA PHE A 70 17.92 6.30 -16.82
C PHE A 70 18.39 6.78 -15.44
N VAL A 71 19.51 7.50 -15.40
CA VAL A 71 20.05 8.03 -14.13
C VAL A 71 19.35 9.34 -13.79
N VAL A 72 18.55 9.33 -12.72
CA VAL A 72 17.91 10.53 -12.16
C VAL A 72 18.88 11.17 -11.19
N ARG A 73 19.33 12.39 -11.51
CA ARG A 73 20.23 13.18 -10.66
C ARG A 73 19.45 14.18 -9.84
N LEU A 74 19.66 14.14 -8.53
CA LEU A 74 19.01 15.02 -7.57
C LEU A 74 20.07 15.80 -6.78
N PRO A 75 19.75 17.01 -6.30
CA PRO A 75 20.65 17.72 -5.41
C PRO A 75 20.87 16.93 -4.12
N GLN A 76 22.07 17.05 -3.55
CA GLN A 76 22.36 16.54 -2.21
C GLN A 76 21.40 17.19 -1.21
N GLY A 77 20.88 16.42 -0.26
CA GLY A 77 19.87 16.93 0.67
C GLY A 77 19.17 15.82 1.43
N GLU A 78 17.89 16.02 1.75
CA GLU A 78 17.06 15.01 2.41
C GLU A 78 17.05 13.70 1.64
N CYS A 79 16.87 12.58 2.34
CA CYS A 79 16.87 11.26 1.71
C CYS A 79 15.47 10.70 1.45
N ILE A 80 14.44 11.25 2.09
CA ILE A 80 13.08 10.73 2.04
C ILE A 80 12.32 11.41 0.90
N TYR A 81 12.04 10.66 -0.16
CA TYR A 81 11.49 11.16 -1.40
C TYR A 81 10.29 10.35 -1.87
N ASP A 82 9.41 11.04 -2.58
CA ASP A 82 8.37 10.46 -3.39
C ASP A 82 8.83 10.44 -4.85
N VAL A 83 8.53 9.37 -5.58
CA VAL A 83 8.86 9.22 -7.00
C VAL A 83 7.61 8.83 -7.78
N ARG A 84 7.35 9.52 -8.90
CA ARG A 84 6.23 9.26 -9.80
C ARG A 84 6.72 9.05 -11.22
N VAL A 85 6.20 8.06 -11.91
CA VAL A 85 6.44 7.87 -13.36
C VAL A 85 5.13 7.89 -14.14
N VAL A 86 5.15 8.46 -15.33
CA VAL A 86 3.99 8.55 -16.22
C VAL A 86 4.29 7.82 -17.53
N TYR A 87 3.33 6.98 -17.95
CA TYR A 87 3.49 6.10 -19.11
C TYR A 87 2.79 6.61 -20.38
N ASP A 88 2.36 7.88 -20.40
CA ASP A 88 1.74 8.56 -21.54
C ASP A 88 2.26 10.01 -21.64
N ARG A 89 2.39 10.55 -22.85
CA ARG A 89 2.86 11.94 -23.10
C ARG A 89 1.82 13.01 -22.77
N GLN A 90 0.55 12.66 -22.65
CA GLN A 90 -0.55 13.62 -22.44
C GLN A 90 -1.13 13.56 -21.02
N GLY A 91 -0.36 13.10 -20.03
CA GLY A 91 -0.84 12.95 -18.66
C GLY A 91 -1.77 11.73 -18.53
N GLY A 92 -1.16 10.54 -18.57
CA GLY A 92 -1.87 9.27 -18.47
C GLY A 92 -1.61 8.53 -17.16
N PRO A 93 -1.83 7.20 -17.15
CA PRO A 93 -1.69 6.42 -15.93
C PRO A 93 -0.27 6.50 -15.36
N ALA A 94 -0.20 6.70 -14.04
CA ALA A 94 1.04 6.95 -13.33
C ALA A 94 1.24 5.93 -12.20
N GLU A 95 2.50 5.61 -11.93
CA GLU A 95 2.90 4.78 -10.79
C GLU A 95 3.67 5.67 -9.81
N GLU A 96 3.23 5.69 -8.55
CA GLU A 96 3.79 6.53 -7.49
C GLU A 96 4.35 5.66 -6.36
N ARG A 97 5.56 5.97 -5.92
CA ARG A 97 6.21 5.35 -4.77
C ARG A 97 6.53 6.44 -3.77
N ARG A 98 5.95 6.34 -2.58
CA ARG A 98 6.01 7.36 -1.55
C ARG A 98 6.96 6.94 -0.42
N ASN A 99 7.53 7.92 0.28
CA ASN A 99 8.37 7.73 1.47
C ASN A 99 9.59 6.81 1.26
N LEU A 100 10.25 6.92 0.11
CA LEU A 100 11.46 6.14 -0.20
C LEU A 100 12.69 6.79 0.43
N ASN A 101 13.53 6.01 1.09
CA ASN A 101 14.87 6.46 1.47
C ASN A 101 15.84 6.26 0.29
N LEU A 102 15.95 7.27 -0.58
CA LEU A 102 16.74 7.19 -1.81
C LEU A 102 18.24 7.15 -1.57
N CYS A 103 18.74 7.70 -0.47
CA CYS A 103 20.16 7.61 -0.12
C CYS A 103 20.62 6.16 0.12
N ASN A 104 19.69 5.26 0.41
CA ASN A 104 19.94 3.84 0.61
C ASN A 104 19.56 2.99 -0.63
N LEU A 105 19.18 3.63 -1.74
CA LEU A 105 18.73 2.98 -2.96
C LEU A 105 19.56 3.45 -4.16
N THR A 106 20.21 2.51 -4.83
CA THR A 106 20.94 2.79 -6.07
C THR A 106 20.05 2.60 -7.31
N GLU A 107 19.00 1.80 -7.19
CA GLU A 107 18.08 1.44 -8.28
C GLU A 107 16.63 1.49 -7.79
N LEU A 108 15.75 2.06 -8.63
CA LEU A 108 14.31 2.05 -8.42
C LEU A 108 13.61 1.53 -9.69
N ALA A 109 13.09 0.31 -9.60
CA ALA A 109 12.49 -0.38 -10.73
C ALA A 109 10.97 -0.31 -10.74
N PHE A 110 10.37 0.17 -11.84
CA PHE A 110 8.93 0.30 -12.06
C PHE A 110 8.43 -0.79 -13.01
N ASP A 111 7.39 -1.51 -12.64
CA ASP A 111 6.86 -2.64 -13.41
C ASP A 111 5.50 -2.34 -14.08
N GLY A 112 4.95 -1.14 -13.86
CA GLY A 112 3.72 -0.66 -14.49
C GLY A 112 2.44 -1.18 -13.84
N ARG A 113 2.52 -1.98 -12.77
CA ARG A 113 1.34 -2.60 -12.13
C ARG A 113 0.45 -1.59 -11.41
N GLN A 114 1.03 -0.55 -10.80
CA GLN A 114 0.25 0.50 -10.15
C GLN A 114 -0.37 1.48 -11.16
N ALA A 115 0.27 1.71 -12.31
CA ALA A 115 -0.30 2.54 -13.37
C ALA A 115 -1.47 1.86 -14.12
N GLN A 116 -1.67 0.55 -13.96
CA GLN A 116 -2.85 -0.14 -14.51
C GLN A 116 -4.11 0.03 -13.63
N GLN A 117 -3.93 0.55 -12.41
CA GLN A 117 -5.00 0.85 -11.45
C GLN A 117 -5.20 2.38 -11.50
N GLY A 118 -6.19 2.86 -12.28
CA GLY A 118 -6.44 4.29 -12.48
C GLY A 118 -6.33 5.11 -11.18
N GLY A 119 -5.51 6.16 -11.23
CA GLY A 119 -4.99 6.85 -10.05
C GLY A 119 -6.04 7.26 -9.04
N GLN A 120 -5.87 6.81 -7.80
CA GLN A 120 -6.44 7.45 -6.62
C GLN A 120 -5.32 7.65 -5.60
N GLN A 121 -5.15 8.93 -5.24
CA GLN A 121 -4.12 9.47 -4.37
C GLN A 121 -4.11 8.73 -3.02
N GLN A 122 -2.97 8.13 -2.68
CA GLN A 122 -2.75 7.50 -1.39
C GLN A 122 -2.30 8.56 -0.37
N GLN A 123 -3.21 8.95 0.52
CA GLN A 123 -2.84 9.42 1.85
C GLN A 123 -2.55 8.18 2.70
N GLN A 124 -1.28 7.93 3.03
CA GLN A 124 -0.91 6.87 3.97
C GLN A 124 -1.18 7.32 5.42
N PRO A 125 -1.87 6.51 6.25
CA PRO A 125 -2.01 6.81 7.67
C PRO A 125 -0.71 6.55 8.44
N GLN A 126 -0.38 7.48 9.32
CA GLN A 126 0.76 7.45 10.25
C GLN A 126 0.81 6.16 11.07
N GLN A 127 1.99 5.53 11.11
CA GLN A 127 2.27 4.33 11.88
C GLN A 127 2.22 4.61 13.39
N ARG A 128 1.22 4.06 14.08
CA ARG A 128 1.34 3.63 15.49
C ARG A 128 1.74 2.16 15.52
N PRO A 129 2.39 1.66 16.60
CA PRO A 129 2.80 0.25 16.69
C PRO A 129 1.55 -0.64 16.63
N GLN A 130 1.38 -1.40 15.54
CA GLN A 130 0.21 -2.26 15.34
C GLN A 130 0.37 -3.53 16.18
N GLN A 131 -0.56 -3.77 17.08
CA GLN A 131 -0.78 -5.09 17.66
C GLN A 131 -1.03 -6.08 16.52
N ALA A 132 -0.36 -7.23 16.53
CA ALA A 132 -0.58 -8.27 15.53
C ALA A 132 -2.07 -8.66 15.54
N GLY A 133 -2.74 -8.54 14.39
CA GLY A 133 -4.14 -8.91 14.24
C GLY A 133 -4.40 -10.41 14.50
N PRO A 134 -5.67 -10.84 14.61
CA PRO A 134 -6.00 -12.25 14.85
C PRO A 134 -5.38 -13.15 13.77
N THR A 135 -4.90 -14.33 14.16
CA THR A 135 -4.31 -15.34 13.27
C THR A 135 -5.01 -16.69 13.41
N GLY A 136 -5.14 -17.44 12.32
CA GLY A 136 -5.82 -18.73 12.29
C GLY A 136 -5.95 -19.27 10.87
N ASN A 137 -6.98 -20.08 10.63
CA ASN A 137 -7.33 -20.57 9.29
C ASN A 137 -8.43 -19.68 8.68
N PRO A 138 -8.12 -18.86 7.65
CA PRO A 138 -9.09 -17.98 7.02
C PRO A 138 -9.87 -18.63 5.87
N SER A 139 -9.77 -19.96 5.68
CA SER A 139 -10.52 -20.66 4.63
C SER A 139 -12.03 -20.63 4.91
N PHE A 140 -12.84 -20.48 3.86
CA PHE A 140 -14.30 -20.38 3.96
C PHE A 140 -15.00 -21.03 2.78
N ASN A 141 -16.29 -21.32 2.93
CA ASN A 141 -17.16 -21.72 1.81
C ASN A 141 -17.83 -20.48 1.20
N LEU A 142 -17.61 -20.25 -0.10
CA LEU A 142 -18.35 -19.27 -0.87
C LEU A 142 -19.71 -19.84 -1.25
N VAL A 143 -20.78 -19.26 -0.73
CA VAL A 143 -22.16 -19.68 -1.01
C VAL A 143 -22.82 -18.63 -1.89
N ASN A 144 -23.13 -18.99 -3.14
CA ASN A 144 -23.81 -18.07 -4.04
C ASN A 144 -25.34 -18.20 -3.87
N GLN A 145 -25.94 -17.37 -3.03
CA GLN A 145 -27.40 -17.25 -2.94
C GLN A 145 -27.96 -16.24 -3.94
N GLY A 146 -27.11 -15.61 -4.76
CA GLY A 146 -27.50 -14.66 -5.79
C GLY A 146 -28.07 -15.31 -7.05
N ARG A 147 -28.44 -14.48 -8.02
CA ARG A 147 -28.95 -14.90 -9.34
C ARG A 147 -27.88 -14.91 -10.43
N GLN A 148 -26.71 -14.35 -10.13
CA GLN A 148 -25.62 -14.16 -11.06
C GLN A 148 -24.50 -15.16 -10.76
N THR A 149 -23.85 -15.67 -11.78
CA THR A 149 -22.73 -16.61 -11.58
C THR A 149 -21.50 -15.84 -11.11
N VAL A 150 -20.85 -16.29 -10.04
CA VAL A 150 -19.55 -15.75 -9.63
C VAL A 150 -18.48 -16.33 -10.55
N MET A 151 -17.86 -15.47 -11.34
CA MET A 151 -16.80 -15.83 -12.28
C MET A 151 -15.42 -15.83 -11.63
N GLN A 152 -15.18 -14.94 -10.65
CA GLN A 152 -13.92 -14.85 -9.94
C GLN A 152 -14.16 -14.46 -8.49
N VAL A 153 -13.33 -14.97 -7.58
CA VAL A 153 -13.26 -14.51 -6.20
C VAL A 153 -11.82 -14.22 -5.83
N PHE A 154 -11.58 -13.02 -5.30
CA PHE A 154 -10.28 -12.62 -4.79
C PHE A 154 -10.36 -12.48 -3.27
N ALA A 155 -9.29 -12.90 -2.60
CA ALA A 155 -9.13 -12.73 -1.16
C ALA A 155 -7.66 -12.37 -0.89
N SER A 156 -7.45 -11.17 -0.34
CA SER A 156 -6.13 -10.64 0.05
C SER A 156 -6.22 -10.12 1.48
N LEU A 157 -5.09 -10.04 2.18
CA LEU A 157 -5.10 -9.44 3.50
C LEU A 157 -5.64 -8.00 3.40
N SER A 158 -6.33 -7.52 4.43
CA SER A 158 -6.83 -6.12 4.43
C SER A 158 -5.70 -5.08 4.46
N THR A 159 -4.48 -5.52 4.79
CA THR A 159 -3.25 -4.71 4.64
C THR A 159 -2.70 -4.72 3.22
N ASP A 160 -3.07 -5.73 2.43
CA ASP A 160 -2.58 -5.89 1.06
C ASP A 160 -3.28 -4.91 0.14
N GLN A 161 -2.48 -4.21 -0.65
CA GLN A 161 -2.97 -3.26 -1.65
C GLN A 161 -3.39 -3.97 -2.95
N ASN A 162 -3.15 -5.28 -3.07
CA ASN A 162 -3.44 -6.07 -4.25
C ASN A 162 -4.28 -7.29 -3.90
N TRP A 163 -5.29 -7.55 -4.72
CA TRP A 163 -6.22 -8.67 -4.58
C TRP A 163 -5.59 -10.07 -4.75
N GLY A 164 -4.42 -10.15 -5.42
CA GLY A 164 -3.78 -11.42 -5.74
C GLY A 164 -4.50 -12.18 -6.88
N PRO A 165 -4.18 -13.47 -7.07
CA PRO A 165 -4.83 -14.29 -8.09
C PRO A 165 -6.27 -14.64 -7.71
N ASP A 166 -7.07 -14.93 -8.73
CA ASP A 166 -8.39 -15.53 -8.55
C ASP A 166 -8.26 -16.88 -7.80
N ARG A 167 -9.20 -17.12 -6.88
CA ARG A 167 -9.25 -18.33 -6.06
C ARG A 167 -10.14 -19.42 -6.65
N LEU A 168 -10.88 -19.15 -7.73
CA LEU A 168 -11.67 -20.17 -8.45
C LEU A 168 -10.85 -20.87 -9.55
N GLY A 169 -9.91 -20.16 -10.17
CA GLY A 169 -9.09 -20.71 -11.24
C GLY A 169 -9.88 -20.86 -12.54
N ALA A 170 -10.17 -22.10 -12.94
CA ALA A 170 -11.01 -22.39 -14.11
C ALA A 170 -12.48 -22.63 -13.75
N ASP A 171 -12.79 -22.74 -12.45
CA ASP A 171 -14.14 -23.01 -11.96
C ASP A 171 -14.98 -21.72 -11.85
N THR A 172 -16.30 -21.87 -11.72
CA THR A 172 -17.24 -20.78 -11.45
C THR A 172 -18.26 -21.21 -10.40
N VAL A 173 -18.89 -20.26 -9.71
CA VAL A 173 -19.92 -20.56 -8.69
C VAL A 173 -21.29 -20.10 -9.17
N ALA A 174 -22.05 -21.04 -9.75
CA ALA A 174 -23.41 -20.80 -10.22
C ALA A 174 -24.37 -20.44 -9.06
N PRO A 175 -25.53 -19.82 -9.35
CA PRO A 175 -26.61 -19.62 -8.38
C PRO A 175 -26.96 -20.91 -7.63
N GLY A 176 -27.04 -20.83 -6.29
CA GLY A 176 -27.29 -21.95 -5.40
C GLY A 176 -26.08 -22.85 -5.10
N ALA A 177 -24.96 -22.67 -5.80
CA ALA A 177 -23.76 -23.48 -5.60
C ALA A 177 -22.92 -22.99 -4.40
N THR A 178 -22.10 -23.91 -3.90
CA THR A 178 -21.11 -23.65 -2.85
C THR A 178 -19.73 -24.07 -3.32
N PHE A 179 -18.71 -23.24 -3.12
CA PHE A 179 -17.33 -23.52 -3.49
C PHE A 179 -16.38 -23.30 -2.29
N PRO A 180 -15.52 -24.28 -1.93
CA PRO A 180 -14.58 -24.13 -0.83
C PRO A 180 -13.35 -23.31 -1.26
N VAL A 181 -13.20 -22.11 -0.71
CA VAL A 181 -12.02 -21.26 -0.92
C VAL A 181 -10.96 -21.61 0.12
N ARG A 182 -9.79 -22.07 -0.35
CA ARG A 182 -8.65 -22.43 0.52
C ARG A 182 -7.63 -21.31 0.56
N LEU A 183 -7.27 -20.90 1.78
CA LEU A 183 -6.28 -19.86 2.04
C LEU A 183 -5.23 -20.39 3.02
N PRO A 184 -3.98 -19.89 2.95
CA PRO A 184 -2.94 -20.26 3.90
C PRO A 184 -3.32 -19.81 5.31
N GLU A 185 -2.93 -20.60 6.32
CA GLU A 185 -3.02 -20.18 7.72
C GLU A 185 -2.17 -18.94 7.96
N GLY A 186 -2.64 -18.03 8.80
CA GLY A 186 -1.98 -16.74 9.01
C GLY A 186 -2.94 -15.68 9.54
N PRO A 187 -2.70 -14.39 9.25
CA PRO A 187 -3.57 -13.30 9.68
C PRO A 187 -4.99 -13.48 9.14
N CYS A 188 -6.01 -13.06 9.89
CA CYS A 188 -7.41 -13.35 9.60
C CYS A 188 -8.17 -12.18 8.94
N MET A 189 -7.58 -10.98 8.91
CA MET A 189 -8.23 -9.80 8.34
C MET A 189 -8.02 -9.78 6.83
N TYR A 190 -9.08 -10.04 6.09
CA TYR A 190 -9.09 -10.10 4.64
C TYR A 190 -10.09 -9.13 4.03
N ASP A 191 -9.75 -8.66 2.84
CA ASP A 191 -10.70 -8.12 1.92
C ASP A 191 -11.12 -9.21 0.95
N ILE A 192 -12.36 -9.18 0.47
CA ILE A 192 -12.90 -10.14 -0.51
C ILE A 192 -13.58 -9.39 -1.65
N ARG A 193 -13.30 -9.79 -2.89
CA ARG A 193 -13.95 -9.27 -4.09
C ARG A 193 -14.59 -10.37 -4.90
N PHE A 194 -15.82 -10.16 -5.31
CA PHE A 194 -16.59 -11.05 -6.18
C PHE A 194 -16.76 -10.36 -7.54
N VAL A 195 -16.44 -11.09 -8.61
CA VAL A 195 -16.72 -10.67 -9.99
C VAL A 195 -17.77 -11.61 -10.55
N TYR A 196 -18.83 -11.03 -11.09
CA TYR A 196 -19.97 -11.75 -11.63
C TYR A 196 -19.90 -11.84 -13.16
N ASP A 197 -20.74 -12.69 -13.75
CA ASP A 197 -20.97 -12.76 -15.20
C ASP A 197 -21.50 -11.45 -15.81
N ALA A 198 -22.25 -10.68 -15.03
CA ALA A 198 -22.76 -9.36 -15.40
C ALA A 198 -22.81 -8.44 -14.17
N GLY A 199 -22.92 -7.12 -14.39
CA GLY A 199 -23.03 -6.15 -13.30
C GLY A 199 -21.69 -5.73 -12.70
N GLN A 200 -21.75 -5.00 -11.59
CA GLN A 200 -20.57 -4.45 -10.93
C GLN A 200 -19.98 -5.46 -9.94
N PRO A 201 -18.64 -5.49 -9.78
CA PRO A 201 -18.02 -6.31 -8.76
C PRO A 201 -18.43 -5.84 -7.36
N GLN A 202 -18.64 -6.80 -6.45
CA GLN A 202 -18.90 -6.53 -5.04
C GLN A 202 -17.61 -6.70 -4.24
N GLU A 203 -17.31 -5.77 -3.34
CA GLU A 203 -16.18 -5.84 -2.43
C GLU A 203 -16.66 -5.84 -0.96
N ARG A 204 -15.95 -6.59 -0.11
CA ARG A 204 -16.10 -6.57 1.35
C ARG A 204 -14.72 -6.32 1.93
N ARG A 205 -14.61 -5.34 2.83
CA ARG A 205 -13.34 -4.88 3.38
C ARG A 205 -13.26 -5.21 4.87
N ASN A 206 -12.06 -5.48 5.38
CA ASN A 206 -11.78 -5.77 6.79
C ASN A 206 -12.64 -6.89 7.39
N VAL A 207 -12.76 -8.00 6.66
CA VAL A 207 -13.52 -9.19 7.09
C VAL A 207 -12.61 -10.09 7.92
N ASN A 208 -13.03 -10.44 9.15
CA ASN A 208 -12.34 -11.46 9.94
C ASN A 208 -12.76 -12.85 9.45
N LEU A 209 -11.99 -13.45 8.55
CA LEU A 209 -12.33 -14.73 7.94
C LEU A 209 -12.20 -15.92 8.90
N CYS A 210 -11.41 -15.81 9.96
CA CYS A 210 -11.26 -16.90 10.93
C CYS A 210 -12.52 -17.11 11.80
N GLU A 211 -13.43 -16.15 11.82
CA GLU A 211 -14.73 -16.25 12.51
C GLU A 211 -15.85 -16.70 11.55
N LEU A 212 -15.55 -16.86 10.26
CA LEU A 212 -16.56 -17.15 9.24
C LEU A 212 -16.30 -18.48 8.55
N THR A 213 -17.22 -19.42 8.72
CA THR A 213 -17.23 -20.66 7.93
C THR A 213 -17.76 -20.42 6.51
N ASN A 214 -18.73 -19.50 6.36
CA ASN A 214 -19.44 -19.27 5.11
C ASN A 214 -19.45 -17.78 4.75
N VAL A 215 -19.11 -17.47 3.51
CA VAL A 215 -19.27 -16.14 2.92
C VAL A 215 -20.38 -16.21 1.88
N ILE A 216 -21.52 -15.60 2.22
CA ILE A 216 -22.73 -15.68 1.41
C ILE A 216 -22.81 -14.46 0.49
N VAL A 217 -22.96 -14.66 -0.82
CA VAL A 217 -23.35 -13.62 -1.77
C VAL A 217 -24.87 -13.56 -1.85
N PRO A 218 -25.51 -12.42 -1.51
CA PRO A 218 -26.96 -12.33 -1.44
C PRO A 218 -27.62 -12.15 -2.81
N LEU A 219 -28.94 -12.29 -2.83
CA LEU A 219 -29.81 -11.96 -3.96
C LEU A 219 -29.75 -10.46 -4.27
N GLN A 220 -29.03 -10.07 -5.32
CA GLN A 220 -29.17 -8.76 -5.96
C GLN A 220 -29.82 -8.93 -7.35
#